data_AF-A0A521TR06-F1
#
_entry.id   AF-A0A521TR06-F1
#
_cell.length_a   1.000
_cell.length_b   1.000
_cell.length_c   1.000
_cell.angle_alpha   90.00
_cell.angle_beta   90.00
_cell.angle_gamma   90.00
#
_symmetry.space_group_name_H-M   'P 1'
#
loop_
_entity.id
_entity.type
_entity.pdbx_description
1 polymer ?
#
loop_
_entity_poly.entity_id
_entity_poly.type
_entity_poly.pdbx_seq_one_letter_code
_entity_poly.pdbx_strand_id
1 'polypeptide(L)' 'MTYVICEPCINTKDASCVDVCPVDCIHSADADDQYFIDPNECIDCGACEPACPVSAIFPEDSVPDNWKDFIDKNANYFKK' A
#
# COMPACT_ATOMS: atom_id res chain seq x y z
N MET A 1 8.00 -10.22 4.18
CA MET A 1 7.42 -9.02 4.82
C MET A 1 6.59 -8.37 3.72
N THR A 2 5.87 -7.29 3.96
CA THR A 2 5.22 -6.55 2.87
C THR A 2 5.23 -5.06 3.18
N TYR A 3 5.02 -4.26 2.16
CA TYR A 3 4.63 -2.87 2.32
C TYR A 3 3.12 -2.77 2.45
N VAL A 4 2.67 -1.76 3.21
CA VAL A 4 1.28 -1.53 3.57
C VAL A 4 0.95 -0.06 3.37
N ILE A 5 -0.14 0.21 2.66
CA ILE A 5 -0.66 1.56 2.45
C ILE A 5 -1.58 1.94 3.60
N CYS A 6 -1.24 3.02 4.29
CA CYS A 6 -1.96 3.54 5.45
C CYS A 6 -2.88 4.72 5.10
N GLU A 7 -3.51 5.29 6.13
CA GLU A 7 -4.45 6.42 6.07
C GLU A 7 -4.02 7.60 5.17
N PRO A 8 -2.74 8.03 5.09
CA PRO A 8 -2.38 9.22 4.30
C PRO A 8 -2.65 9.09 2.79
N CYS A 9 -2.87 7.87 2.28
CA CYS A 9 -3.26 7.65 0.89
C CYS A 9 -4.71 8.04 0.58
N ILE A 10 -5.58 8.05 1.59
CA ILE A 10 -7.01 8.33 1.46
C ILE A 10 -7.21 9.74 0.90
N ASN A 11 -8.02 9.89 -0.15
CA ASN A 11 -8.28 11.14 -0.90
C ASN A 11 -7.10 11.71 -1.70
N THR A 12 -5.89 11.15 -1.58
CA THR A 12 -4.73 11.59 -2.38
C THR A 12 -4.67 10.83 -3.71
N LYS A 13 -4.78 9.48 -3.66
CA LYS A 13 -4.79 8.56 -4.82
C LYS A 13 -3.82 8.96 -5.96
N ASP A 14 -2.59 9.37 -5.62
CA ASP A 14 -1.62 9.93 -6.56
C ASP A 14 -1.07 8.94 -7.61
N ALA A 15 -1.12 7.64 -7.32
CA ALA A 15 -0.67 6.55 -8.20
C ALA A 15 0.84 6.47 -8.51
N SER A 16 1.70 7.40 -8.05
CA SER A 16 3.16 7.31 -8.28
C SER A 16 3.81 6.03 -7.75
N CYS A 17 3.22 5.40 -6.73
CA CYS A 17 3.70 4.13 -6.21
C CYS A 17 3.46 2.94 -7.16
N VAL A 18 2.47 3.02 -8.04
CA VAL A 18 2.14 1.99 -9.02
C VAL A 18 3.21 1.93 -10.10
N ASP A 19 3.60 3.10 -10.63
CA ASP A 19 4.58 3.20 -11.72
C ASP A 19 5.99 2.67 -11.38
N VAL A 20 6.33 2.64 -10.08
CA VAL A 20 7.63 2.17 -9.60
C VAL A 20 7.60 0.72 -9.12
N CYS A 21 6.43 0.09 -9.03
CA CYS A 21 6.31 -1.27 -8.54
C CYS A 21 6.76 -2.26 -9.63
N PRO A 22 7.82 -3.06 -9.41
CA PRO A 22 8.35 -3.97 -10.43
C PRO A 22 7.47 -5.19 -10.73
N VAL A 23 6.50 -5.46 -9.85
CA VAL A 23 5.61 -6.63 -9.90
C VAL A 23 4.14 -6.22 -10.01
N ASP A 24 3.84 -4.93 -10.18
CA ASP A 24 2.49 -4.39 -10.32
C ASP A 24 1.49 -4.80 -9.21
N CYS A 25 1.98 -5.10 -8.00
CA CYS A 25 1.15 -5.60 -6.89
C CYS A 25 0.29 -4.54 -6.18
N ILE A 26 0.11 -3.36 -6.77
CA ILE A 26 -0.63 -2.24 -6.16
C ILE A 26 -1.91 -1.99 -6.96
N HIS A 27 -3.06 -2.13 -6.30
CA HIS A 27 -4.37 -2.04 -6.93
C HIS A 27 -5.30 -1.08 -6.18
N SER A 28 -6.23 -0.48 -6.91
CA SER A 28 -7.32 0.35 -6.38
C SER A 28 -8.50 0.26 -7.34
N ALA A 29 -9.73 0.24 -6.83
CA ALA A 29 -10.91 0.45 -7.65
C ALA A 29 -11.32 1.93 -7.67
N ASP A 30 -12.14 2.31 -8.65
CA ASP A 30 -12.70 3.67 -8.73
C ASP A 30 -13.55 4.03 -7.50
N ALA A 31 -14.16 3.03 -6.88
CA ALA A 31 -14.98 3.19 -5.67
C ALA A 31 -14.17 3.22 -4.37
N ASP A 32 -12.87 2.91 -4.40
CA ASP A 32 -12.02 2.90 -3.22
C ASP A 32 -11.38 4.26 -2.97
N ASP A 33 -11.24 4.63 -1.70
CA ASP A 33 -10.67 5.94 -1.33
C ASP A 33 -9.13 5.95 -1.33
N GLN A 34 -8.49 4.79 -1.51
CA GLN A 34 -7.03 4.59 -1.44
C GLN A 34 -6.55 3.46 -2.36
N TYR A 35 -5.24 3.29 -2.45
CA TYR A 35 -4.61 2.10 -3.04
C TYR A 35 -4.33 1.03 -1.98
N PHE A 36 -4.19 -0.21 -2.43
CA PHE A 36 -3.89 -1.38 -1.62
C PHE A 36 -2.74 -2.19 -2.23
N ILE A 37 -1.87 -2.74 -1.40
CA ILE A 37 -0.74 -3.60 -1.79
C ILE A 37 -1.09 -5.05 -1.52
N ASP A 38 -0.89 -5.94 -2.49
CA ASP A 38 -1.04 -7.38 -2.28
C ASP A 38 0.20 -7.93 -1.55
N PRO A 39 0.05 -8.42 -0.30
CA PRO A 39 1.16 -8.99 0.46
C PRO A 39 1.72 -10.29 -0.13
N ASN A 40 0.98 -10.99 -0.99
CA ASN A 40 1.43 -12.24 -1.60
C ASN A 40 2.31 -12.00 -2.84
N GLU A 41 2.12 -10.88 -3.51
CA GLU A 41 2.89 -10.51 -4.70
C GLU A 41 4.02 -9.51 -4.38
N CYS A 42 3.90 -8.76 -3.27
CA CYS A 42 4.95 -7.84 -2.83
C CYS A 42 6.27 -8.59 -2.57
N ILE A 43 7.35 -8.11 -3.18
CA ILE A 43 8.70 -8.68 -3.06
C ILE A 43 9.63 -7.88 -2.12
N ASP A 44 9.07 -7.01 -1.27
CA ASP A 44 9.83 -6.19 -0.31
C ASP A 44 10.92 -5.31 -0.95
N CYS A 45 10.73 -4.82 -2.19
CA CYS A 45 11.74 -4.04 -2.90
C CYS A 45 11.93 -2.61 -2.38
N GLY A 46 10.94 -2.04 -1.68
CA GLY A 46 10.98 -0.70 -1.10
C GLY A 46 10.97 0.47 -2.08
N ALA A 47 10.75 0.24 -3.38
CA ALA A 47 10.71 1.31 -4.38
C ALA A 47 9.52 2.27 -4.20
N CYS A 48 8.42 1.78 -3.64
CA CYS A 48 7.16 2.53 -3.48
C CYS A 48 7.20 3.54 -2.32
N GLU A 49 7.99 3.29 -1.27
CA GLU A 49 8.12 4.18 -0.09
C GLU A 49 8.58 5.60 -0.46
N PRO A 50 9.73 5.80 -1.14
CA PRO A 50 10.20 7.14 -1.52
C PRO A 50 9.38 7.77 -2.66
N ALA A 51 8.63 6.96 -3.42
CA ALA A 51 7.78 7.44 -4.50
C ALA A 51 6.47 8.06 -3.99
N CYS A 52 6.04 7.73 -2.78
CA CYS A 52 4.79 8.25 -2.23
C CYS A 52 4.98 9.69 -1.71
N PRO A 53 4.30 10.70 -2.28
CA PRO A 53 4.49 12.10 -1.91
C PRO A 53 4.01 12.44 -0.49
N VAL A 54 3.08 11.65 0.03
CA VAL A 54 2.49 11.79 1.37
C VAL A 54 3.05 10.77 2.36
N SER A 55 4.07 10.01 1.97
CA SER A 55 4.69 8.96 2.79
C SER A 55 3.65 8.03 3.45
N ALA A 56 2.68 7.56 2.66
CA ALA A 56 1.60 6.70 3.15
C ALA A 56 1.99 5.21 3.24
N ILE A 57 3.16 4.84 2.75
CA ILE A 57 3.56 3.45 2.57
C ILE A 57 4.62 3.11 3.61
N PHE A 58 4.34 2.10 4.42
CA PHE A 58 5.25 1.64 5.46
C PHE A 58 5.45 0.13 5.33
N PRO A 59 6.63 -0.41 5.67
CA PRO A 59 6.78 -1.83 5.83
C PRO A 59 5.94 -2.30 7.03
N GLU A 60 5.35 -3.49 6.95
CA GLU A 60 4.43 -4.08 7.94
C GLU A 60 4.94 -3.92 9.39
N ASP A 61 6.23 -4.17 9.62
CA ASP A 61 6.86 -4.08 10.94
C ASP A 61 7.04 -2.65 11.46
N SER A 62 6.99 -1.65 10.58
CA SER A 62 7.12 -0.22 10.93
C SER A 62 5.80 0.53 10.79
N VAL A 63 4.69 -0.17 10.56
CA VAL A 63 3.36 0.45 10.58
C VAL A 63 3.06 0.94 12.01
N PRO A 64 2.73 2.22 12.20
CA PRO A 64 2.30 2.76 13.48
C PRO A 64 1.12 1.97 14.09
N ASP A 65 1.06 1.86 15.42
CA ASP A 65 0.02 1.08 16.11
C ASP A 65 -1.42 1.49 15.74
N ASN A 66 -1.63 2.78 15.47
CA ASN A 66 -2.91 3.35 15.05
C ASN A 66 -3.34 2.95 13.63
N TRP A 67 -2.43 2.41 12.81
CA TRP A 67 -2.70 2.00 11.43
C TRP A 67 -2.49 0.50 11.19
N LYS A 68 -2.30 -0.30 12.25
CA LYS A 68 -2.15 -1.76 12.12
C LYS A 68 -3.33 -2.43 11.42
N ASP A 69 -4.54 -1.89 11.58
CA ASP A 69 -5.73 -2.39 10.88
C ASP A 69 -5.60 -2.31 9.35
N PHE A 70 -4.74 -1.43 8.83
CA PHE A 70 -4.49 -1.33 7.39
C PHE A 70 -3.72 -2.54 6.85
N ILE A 71 -2.95 -3.24 7.68
CA ILE A 71 -2.23 -4.47 7.27
C ILE A 71 -3.27 -5.49 6.79
N ASP A 72 -4.24 -5.78 7.65
CA ASP A 72 -5.33 -6.69 7.34
C ASP A 72 -6.23 -6.13 6.23
N LYS A 73 -6.49 -4.81 6.20
CA LYS A 73 -7.30 -4.19 5.14
C LYS A 73 -6.69 -4.37 3.75
N ASN A 74 -5.37 -4.18 3.62
CA ASN A 74 -4.65 -4.39 2.36
C ASN A 74 -4.70 -5.87 1.96
N ALA A 75 -4.39 -6.78 2.88
CA ALA A 75 -4.42 -8.22 2.60
C ALA A 75 -5.82 -8.74 2.25
N ASN A 76 -6.85 -8.28 2.95
CA ASN A 76 -8.24 -8.72 2.77
C ASN A 76 -8.85 -8.18 1.48
N TYR A 77 -8.30 -7.10 0.90
CA TYR A 77 -8.73 -6.60 -0.41
C TYR A 77 -8.53 -7.65 -1.52
N PHE A 78 -7.47 -8.46 -1.41
CA PHE A 78 -7.11 -9.48 -2.40
C PHE A 78 -7.62 -10.88 -2.05
N LYS A 79 -7.97 -11.12 -0.78
CA LYS A 79 -8.61 -12.36 -0.35
C LYS A 79 -10.10 -12.34 -0.73
N LYS A 80 -10.40 -12.92 -1.90
CA LYS A 80 -11.77 -13.16 -2.35
C LYS A 80 -12.28 -14.53 -1.94
#